data_AF-A0A0E9MAY9-F1
#
_entry.id   AF-A0A0E9MAY9-F1
#
_cell.length_a   1.000
_cell.length_b   1.000
_cell.length_c   1.000
_cell.angle_alpha   90.00
_cell.angle_beta   90.00
_cell.angle_gamma   90.00
#
_symmetry.space_group_name_H-M   'P 1'
#
loop_
_entity.id
_entity.type
_entity.pdbx_description
1 polymer ?
#
loop_
_entity_poly.entity_id
_entity_poly.type
_entity_poly.pdbx_seq_one_letter_code
_entity_poly.pdbx_strand_id
1 'polypeptide(L)'
;MKREPTSKPLAFSKEQIAAAIAAAPDRANDPECPYDPNDAAAVAAFWAKGNVRLPGQRGQQKRPTKVPVTVRYSPEVVEYFKATGEGWQTRMNDALREYVEQHRVA
;
A
#
# COMPACT_ATOMS: atom_id res chain seq x y z
N MET A 1 -13.55 26.95 8.71
CA MET A 1 -14.03 27.13 7.31
C MET A 1 -14.40 25.76 6.76
N LYS A 2 -15.67 25.55 6.38
CA LYS A 2 -16.09 24.28 5.75
C LYS A 2 -15.53 24.28 4.32
N ARG A 3 -14.68 23.30 3.98
CA ARG A 3 -14.13 23.15 2.62
C ARG A 3 -15.23 22.60 1.73
N GLU A 4 -15.41 23.20 0.56
CA GLU A 4 -16.31 22.65 -0.46
C GLU A 4 -15.76 21.31 -0.98
N PRO A 5 -16.62 20.33 -1.26
CA PRO A 5 -16.19 19.04 -1.79
C PRO A 5 -15.59 19.24 -3.19
N THR A 6 -14.31 18.93 -3.34
CA THR A 6 -13.57 19.03 -4.62
C THR A 6 -13.78 17.82 -5.53
N SER A 7 -14.58 16.83 -5.10
CA SER A 7 -14.90 15.65 -5.89
C SER A 7 -15.84 16.00 -7.03
N LYS A 8 -15.55 15.48 -8.23
CA LYS A 8 -16.49 15.55 -9.36
C LYS A 8 -17.85 14.95 -8.93
N PRO A 9 -18.98 15.56 -9.33
CA PRO A 9 -20.29 14.98 -9.06
C PRO A 9 -20.40 13.60 -9.72
N LEU A 10 -21.21 12.71 -9.14
CA LEU A 10 -21.54 11.42 -9.73
C LEU A 10 -22.12 11.64 -11.14
N ALA A 11 -21.68 10.80 -12.09
CA ALA A 11 -22.11 10.90 -13.48
C ALA A 11 -23.60 10.55 -13.68
N PHE A 12 -24.24 9.89 -12.71
CA PHE A 12 -25.63 9.44 -12.77
C PHE A 12 -26.46 10.02 -11.63
N SER A 13 -27.71 10.39 -11.92
CA SER A 13 -28.66 10.80 -10.90
C SER A 13 -29.10 9.59 -10.05
N LYS A 14 -29.58 9.86 -8.83
CA LYS A 14 -30.09 8.79 -7.95
C LYS A 14 -31.24 8.01 -8.58
N GLU A 15 -32.09 8.69 -9.35
CA GLU A 15 -33.23 8.10 -10.07
C GLU A 15 -32.76 7.18 -11.19
N GLN A 16 -31.73 7.58 -11.94
CA GLN A 16 -31.12 6.73 -12.98
C GLN A 16 -30.50 5.48 -12.38
N ILE A 17 -29.83 5.59 -11.22
CA ILE A 17 -29.26 4.43 -10.51
C ILE A 17 -30.38 3.51 -10.01
N ALA A 18 -31.45 4.05 -9.43
CA ALA A 18 -32.59 3.25 -8.95
C ALA A 18 -33.33 2.54 -10.09
N ALA A 19 -33.55 3.23 -11.21
CA ALA A 19 -34.15 2.65 -12.41
C ALA A 19 -33.26 1.54 -12.99
N ALA A 20 -31.93 1.70 -12.98
CA ALA A 20 -31.00 0.67 -13.42
C ALA A 20 -31.01 -0.55 -12.49
N ILE A 21 -31.12 -0.37 -11.17
CA ILE A 21 -31.25 -1.47 -10.21
C ILE A 21 -32.59 -2.21 -10.41
N ALA A 22 -33.68 -1.48 -10.65
CA ALA A 22 -35.00 -2.08 -10.92
C ALA A 22 -35.08 -2.81 -12.27
N ALA A 23 -34.31 -2.38 -13.27
CA ALA A 23 -34.24 -3.03 -14.59
C ALA A 23 -33.22 -4.19 -14.63
N ALA A 24 -32.40 -4.35 -13.59
CA ALA A 24 -31.40 -5.41 -13.53
C ALA A 24 -32.08 -6.78 -13.35
N PRO A 25 -31.61 -7.83 -14.06
CA PRO A 25 -32.11 -9.18 -13.86
C PRO A 25 -31.77 -9.69 -12.46
N ASP A 26 -32.68 -10.44 -11.84
CA ASP A 26 -32.50 -11.01 -10.49
C ASP A 26 -31.27 -11.92 -10.38
N ARG A 27 -30.84 -12.53 -11.50
CA ARG A 27 -29.67 -13.42 -11.57
C ARG A 27 -28.65 -12.89 -12.57
N ALA A 28 -27.43 -12.66 -12.10
CA ALA A 28 -26.32 -12.24 -12.93
C ALA A 28 -25.60 -13.46 -13.51
N ASN A 29 -25.67 -13.67 -14.82
CA ASN A 29 -24.90 -14.70 -15.52
C ASN A 29 -23.82 -14.02 -16.37
N ASP A 30 -22.66 -13.77 -15.78
CA ASP A 30 -21.49 -13.21 -16.47
C ASP A 30 -20.43 -14.31 -16.66
N PRO A 31 -20.18 -14.77 -17.91
CA PRO A 31 -19.19 -15.81 -18.20
C PRO A 31 -17.74 -15.41 -17.87
N GLU A 32 -17.46 -14.10 -17.82
CA GLU A 32 -16.11 -13.57 -17.54
C GLU A 32 -15.85 -13.38 -16.04
N CYS A 33 -16.88 -13.58 -15.19
CA CYS A 33 -16.73 -13.40 -13.76
C CYS A 33 -15.90 -14.56 -13.14
N PRO A 34 -14.80 -14.27 -12.42
CA PRO A 34 -13.94 -15.31 -11.83
C PRO A 34 -14.58 -16.18 -10.74
N TYR A 35 -15.78 -15.82 -10.29
CA TYR A 35 -16.56 -16.51 -9.26
C TYR A 35 -18.05 -16.33 -9.57
N ASP A 36 -18.93 -17.21 -9.07
CA ASP A 36 -20.39 -17.06 -9.23
C ASP A 36 -20.90 -15.91 -8.33
N PRO A 37 -21.39 -14.79 -8.89
CA PRO A 37 -21.90 -13.67 -8.09
C PRO A 37 -23.20 -14.01 -7.36
N ASN A 38 -23.91 -15.07 -7.77
CA ASN A 38 -25.17 -15.49 -7.17
C ASN A 38 -24.96 -16.44 -5.98
N ASP A 39 -23.74 -16.94 -5.75
CA ASP A 39 -23.37 -17.73 -4.59
C ASP A 39 -22.61 -16.89 -3.56
N ALA A 40 -23.23 -16.71 -2.39
CA ALA A 40 -22.66 -15.94 -1.30
C ALA A 40 -21.32 -16.52 -0.79
N ALA A 41 -21.15 -17.85 -0.86
CA ALA A 41 -19.91 -18.49 -0.42
C ALA A 41 -18.76 -18.21 -1.40
N ALA A 42 -18.99 -18.32 -2.71
CA ALA A 42 -18.03 -17.95 -3.74
C ALA A 42 -17.62 -16.47 -3.67
N VAL A 43 -18.59 -15.57 -3.47
CA VAL A 43 -18.34 -14.13 -3.27
C VAL A 43 -17.42 -13.92 -2.07
N ALA A 44 -17.78 -14.47 -0.91
CA ALA A 44 -16.99 -14.31 0.31
C ALA A 44 -15.56 -14.86 0.15
N ALA A 45 -15.40 -16.03 -0.47
CA ALA A 45 -14.11 -16.65 -0.70
C ALA A 45 -13.19 -15.84 -1.63
N PHE A 46 -13.76 -15.19 -2.65
CA PHE A 46 -13.02 -14.33 -3.56
C PHE A 46 -12.60 -13.03 -2.87
N TRP A 47 -13.53 -12.35 -2.22
CA TRP A 47 -13.27 -11.06 -1.55
C TRP A 47 -12.42 -11.20 -0.29
N ALA A 48 -12.41 -12.35 0.37
CA ALA A 48 -11.47 -12.64 1.47
C ALA A 48 -9.99 -12.57 1.05
N LYS A 49 -9.69 -12.79 -0.24
CA LYS A 49 -8.33 -12.70 -0.79
C LYS A 49 -8.02 -11.31 -1.35
N GLY A 50 -9.03 -10.46 -1.53
CA GLY A 50 -8.91 -9.14 -2.11
C GLY A 50 -8.30 -8.12 -1.14
N ASN A 51 -7.42 -7.25 -1.64
CA ASN A 51 -6.94 -6.09 -0.90
C ASN A 51 -7.73 -4.85 -1.35
N VAL A 52 -8.79 -4.51 -0.61
CA VAL A 52 -9.59 -3.32 -0.89
C VAL A 52 -8.90 -2.09 -0.32
N ARG A 53 -8.66 -1.08 -1.16
CA ARG A 53 -8.04 0.19 -0.76
C ARG A 53 -8.94 1.34 -1.16
N LEU A 54 -9.06 2.33 -0.29
CA LEU A 54 -9.76 3.56 -0.66
C LEU A 54 -8.88 4.42 -1.58
N PRO A 55 -9.49 5.18 -2.52
CA PRO A 55 -8.77 6.20 -3.28
C PRO A 55 -8.01 7.15 -2.34
N GLY A 56 -6.72 7.34 -2.62
CA GLY A 56 -5.83 8.17 -1.79
C GLY A 56 -5.04 7.43 -0.71
N GLN A 57 -5.31 6.14 -0.45
CA GLN A 57 -4.46 5.34 0.43
C GLN A 57 -3.21 4.81 -0.29
N ARG A 58 -2.04 5.04 0.30
CA ARG A 58 -0.78 4.45 -0.17
C ARG A 58 -0.81 2.94 0.03
N GLY A 59 -0.32 2.20 -0.96
CA GLY A 59 -0.19 0.75 -0.84
C GLY A 59 0.82 0.32 0.22
N GLN A 60 0.77 -0.97 0.58
CA GLN A 60 1.78 -1.61 1.43
C GLN A 60 3.19 -1.31 0.91
N GLN A 61 4.12 -1.03 1.83
CA GLN A 61 5.48 -0.66 1.45
C GLN A 61 6.20 -1.88 0.86
N LYS A 62 6.82 -1.71 -0.32
CA LYS A 62 7.51 -2.80 -1.05
C LYS A 62 8.77 -3.33 -0.34
N ARG A 63 9.34 -2.56 0.59
CA ARG A 63 10.59 -2.88 1.30
C ARG A 63 10.34 -2.88 2.81
N PRO A 64 11.03 -3.76 3.58
CA PRO A 64 10.94 -3.75 5.03
C PRO A 64 11.28 -2.36 5.59
N THR A 65 10.52 -1.93 6.57
CA THR A 65 10.69 -0.62 7.20
C THR A 65 11.98 -0.61 8.01
N LYS A 66 12.85 0.39 7.77
CA LYS A 66 14.02 0.63 8.62
C LYS A 66 13.55 1.03 10.02
N VAL A 67 14.17 0.49 11.05
CA VAL A 67 13.84 0.83 12.43
C VAL A 67 14.57 2.12 12.81
N PRO A 68 13.85 3.21 13.18
CA PRO A 68 14.49 4.44 13.65
C PRO A 68 15.05 4.22 15.06
N VAL A 69 16.37 4.39 15.22
CA VAL A 69 17.06 4.28 16.52
C VAL A 69 17.89 5.54 16.74
N THR A 70 17.85 6.08 17.94
CA THR A 70 18.71 7.19 18.36
C THR A 70 20.01 6.65 18.94
N VAL A 71 21.09 6.67 18.16
CA VAL A 71 22.43 6.19 18.55
C VAL A 71 23.43 7.34 18.48
N ARG A 72 24.38 7.38 19.42
CA ARG A 72 25.51 8.30 19.39
C ARG A 72 26.73 7.57 18.79
N TYR A 73 27.32 8.14 17.75
CA TYR A 73 28.53 7.63 17.11
C TYR A 73 29.73 8.52 17.46
N SER A 74 30.94 7.95 17.39
CA SER A 74 32.18 8.73 17.50
C SER A 74 32.26 9.80 16.41
N PRO A 75 32.82 10.99 16.71
CA PRO A 75 32.88 12.09 15.74
C PRO A 75 33.67 11.72 14.48
N GLU A 76 34.78 10.99 14.62
CA GLU A 76 35.62 10.52 13.52
C GLU A 76 34.86 9.69 12.48
N VAL A 77 33.94 8.83 12.93
CA VAL A 77 33.13 7.98 12.05
C VAL A 77 32.15 8.84 11.26
N VAL A 78 31.49 9.77 11.93
CA VAL A 78 30.50 10.65 11.29
C VAL A 78 31.18 11.60 10.30
N GLU A 79 32.34 12.16 10.65
CA GLU A 79 33.13 13.03 9.77
C GLU A 79 33.60 12.29 8.52
N TYR A 80 34.15 11.08 8.68
CA TYR A 80 34.55 10.22 7.56
C TYR A 80 33.40 10.01 6.58
N PHE A 81 32.24 9.53 7.05
CA PHE A 81 31.11 9.28 6.16
C PHE A 81 30.56 10.57 5.57
N LYS A 82 30.41 11.66 6.33
CA LYS A 82 29.94 12.94 5.80
C LYS A 82 30.83 13.49 4.69
N ALA A 83 32.16 13.33 4.80
CA ALA A 83 33.11 13.74 3.77
C ALA A 83 32.89 13.01 2.44
N THR A 84 32.26 11.83 2.46
CA THR A 84 31.97 11.06 1.25
C THR A 84 30.84 11.65 0.40
N GLY A 85 30.07 12.62 0.90
CA GLY A 85 29.05 13.37 0.15
C GLY A 85 27.61 12.88 0.34
N GLU A 86 26.75 13.12 -0.65
CA GLU A 86 25.34 12.72 -0.62
C GLU A 86 25.19 11.20 -0.41
N GLY A 87 24.19 10.78 0.39
CA GLY A 87 23.97 9.36 0.69
C GLY A 87 24.96 8.75 1.68
N TRP A 88 25.72 9.55 2.44
CA TRP A 88 26.64 9.04 3.46
C TRP A 88 25.98 8.14 4.52
N GLN A 89 24.72 8.41 4.89
CA GLN A 89 23.96 7.56 5.82
C GLN A 89 23.67 6.18 5.23
N THR A 90 23.41 6.11 3.92
CA THR A 90 23.22 4.83 3.21
C THR A 90 24.52 4.03 3.22
N ARG A 91 25.65 4.67 2.89
CA ARG A 91 26.97 4.03 2.94
C ARG A 91 27.35 3.56 4.34
N MET A 92 27.05 4.34 5.37
CA MET A 92 27.24 3.94 6.76
C MET A 92 26.38 2.71 7.12
N ASN A 93 25.12 2.69 6.68
CA ASN A 93 24.25 1.53 6.87
C ASN A 93 24.77 0.28 6.14
N ASP A 94 25.31 0.44 4.93
CA ASP A 94 25.84 -0.68 4.15
C ASP A 94 27.10 -1.26 4.79
N ALA A 95 27.98 -0.41 5.34
CA ALA A 95 29.14 -0.84 6.13
C ALA A 95 28.73 -1.61 7.40
N LEU A 96 27.71 -1.13 8.12
CA LEU A 96 27.16 -1.84 9.29
C LEU A 96 26.55 -3.19 8.89
N ARG A 97 25.89 -3.25 7.73
CA ARG A 97 25.32 -4.49 7.21
C ARG A 97 26.40 -5.49 6.83
N GLU A 98 27.46 -5.05 6.15
CA GLU A 98 28.61 -5.89 5.84
C GLU A 98 29.27 -6.44 7.10
N TYR A 99 29.45 -5.60 8.12
CA TYR A 99 29.96 -6.04 9.42
C TYR A 99 29.09 -7.14 10.04
N VAL A 100 27.76 -6.97 10.02
CA VAL A 100 26.80 -7.99 10.49
C VAL A 100 26.90 -9.27 9.67
N GLU A 101 27.01 -9.19 8.33
CA GLU A 101 27.13 -10.36 7.46
C GLU A 101 28.43 -11.13 7.73
N GLN A 102 29.54 -10.44 8.00
CA GLN A 102 30.84 -11.04 8.32
C GLN A 102 30.90 -11.64 9.73
N HIS A 103 30.21 -11.05 10.71
CA HIS A 103 30.28 -11.44 12.13
C HIS A 103 29.05 -12.21 12.60
N ARG A 104 28.18 -12.61 11.67
CA ARG A 104 27.09 -13.53 11.97
C ARG A 104 27.69 -14.92 12.22
N VAL A 105 28.09 -15.16 13.46
CA VAL A 105 28.37 -16.51 13.95
C VAL A 105 27.09 -17.33 13.77
N ALA A 106 27.22 -18.47 13.09
CA ALA A 106 26.14 -19.43 12.89
C ALA A 106 25.66 -20.00 14.23
#